data_AF-A0A9D2CFH6-F1
#
_entry.id   AF-A0A9D2CFH6-F1
#
_cell.length_a   1.000
_cell.length_b   1.000
_cell.length_c   1.000
_cell.angle_alpha   90.00
_cell.angle_beta   90.00
_cell.angle_gamma   90.00
#
_symmetry.space_group_name_H-M   'P 1'
#
loop_
_entity.id
_entity.type
_entity.pdbx_description
1 polymer ?
#
loop_
_entity_poly.entity_id
_entity_poly.type
_entity_poly.pdbx_seq_one_letter_code
_entity_poly.pdbx_strand_id
1 'polypeptide(L)'
;MTELELKYGCNPNQKPARIFMEQGELPIKVLNGKPGYINFLDALNSWQLVRELKTATGLPAAASFKHVSPAGAAVAKELTDVERQIYFAQDMELTPLASAYVRARGADRLCSYGDWAALSDVCDAATARFLALEVSDGVIAPGYTDEALSILKTKRKGGFNEVEIDPNYVPKPVEHKDVFGITFEQGRNNFEINEGLLSNIVTSNKDLPQAARRDMLLSLITLKYTQSNSVCYVKDGMTIGVGAGQQSRIHCTRLAGSKADTWWLRQHPKVLSLRFVDGIRRPDRDNAID
;
A
#
# COMPACT_ATOMS: atom_id res chain seq x y z
N MET A 1 5.07 25.11 -3.63
CA MET A 1 4.52 25.33 -2.26
C MET A 1 5.49 24.79 -1.22
N THR A 2 5.89 25.56 -0.21
CA THR A 2 6.92 25.15 0.78
C THR A 2 6.37 24.53 2.07
N GLU A 3 5.11 24.81 2.41
CA GLU A 3 4.45 24.30 3.62
C GLU A 3 2.95 24.04 3.42
N LEU A 4 2.39 23.16 4.25
CA LEU A 4 0.97 22.86 4.34
C LEU A 4 0.54 22.77 5.81
N GLU A 5 -0.40 23.62 6.21
CA GLU A 5 -1.04 23.56 7.53
C GLU A 5 -1.98 22.34 7.63
N LEU A 6 -1.89 21.64 8.76
CA LEU A 6 -2.69 20.46 9.05
C LEU A 6 -3.67 20.73 10.19
N LYS A 7 -4.79 20.02 10.18
CA LYS A 7 -5.86 20.20 11.20
C LYS A 7 -5.36 19.94 12.64
N TYR A 8 -4.45 18.98 12.80
CA TYR A 8 -3.77 18.58 14.03
C TYR A 8 -2.66 17.56 13.68
N GLY A 9 -1.82 17.21 14.66
CA GLY A 9 -0.73 16.22 14.54
C GLY A 9 -1.24 14.78 14.54
N CYS A 10 -0.57 13.87 15.27
CA CYS A 10 -1.03 12.48 15.36
C CYS A 10 -2.41 12.35 16.01
N ASN A 11 -2.75 13.24 16.95
CA ASN A 11 -4.01 13.24 17.69
C ASN A 11 -4.67 14.64 17.69
N PRO A 12 -6.01 14.74 17.85
CA PRO A 12 -6.74 16.02 17.78
C PRO A 12 -6.27 17.13 18.72
N ASN A 13 -5.71 16.76 19.88
CA ASN A 13 -5.19 17.69 20.87
C ASN A 13 -3.79 18.25 20.54
N GLN A 14 -3.09 17.70 19.54
CA GLN A 14 -1.76 18.13 19.14
C GLN A 14 -1.86 19.21 18.06
N LYS A 15 -1.95 20.48 18.48
CA LYS A 15 -1.99 21.65 17.61
C LYS A 15 -0.97 22.70 18.08
N PRO A 16 -0.40 23.52 17.18
CA PRO A 16 -0.56 23.49 15.71
C PRO A 16 0.14 22.28 15.07
N ALA A 17 -0.14 22.02 13.79
CA ALA A 17 0.53 21.00 13.01
C ALA A 17 0.70 21.44 11.55
N ARG A 18 1.84 21.09 10.94
CA ARG A 18 2.14 21.36 9.53
C ARG A 18 3.13 20.32 8.98
N ILE A 19 3.21 20.20 7.66
CA ILE A 19 4.38 19.65 6.96
C ILE A 19 5.05 20.78 6.18
N PHE A 20 6.37 20.81 6.16
CA PHE A 20 7.12 21.88 5.49
C PHE A 20 8.50 21.40 5.07
N MET A 21 9.10 22.10 4.10
CA MET A 21 10.49 21.96 3.73
C MET A 21 11.24 23.25 4.07
N GLU A 22 12.39 23.13 4.73
CA GLU A 22 13.25 24.28 5.04
C GLU A 22 13.86 24.91 3.78
N GLN A 23 14.06 24.09 2.75
CA GLN A 23 14.63 24.47 1.46
C GLN A 23 13.87 23.75 0.34
N GLY A 24 13.47 24.49 -0.69
CA GLY A 24 12.73 23.95 -1.83
C GLY A 24 11.22 23.82 -1.57
N GLU A 25 10.52 23.26 -2.55
CA GLU A 25 9.07 23.04 -2.48
C GLU A 25 8.74 21.61 -2.06
N LEU A 26 7.60 21.44 -1.40
CA LEU A 26 7.01 20.13 -1.17
C LEU A 26 6.83 19.42 -2.51
N PRO A 27 7.23 18.14 -2.64
CA PRO A 27 7.14 17.40 -3.90
C PRO A 27 5.71 16.90 -4.17
N ILE A 28 4.71 17.50 -3.52
CA ILE A 28 3.32 17.04 -3.55
C ILE A 28 2.37 18.19 -3.87
N LYS A 29 1.25 17.84 -4.49
CA LYS A 29 0.11 18.73 -4.72
C LYS A 29 -1.16 18.05 -4.28
N VAL A 30 -1.90 18.69 -3.38
CA VAL A 30 -3.24 18.22 -2.99
C VAL A 30 -4.22 18.66 -4.07
N LEU A 31 -4.76 17.69 -4.82
CA LEU A 31 -5.73 17.94 -5.89
C LEU A 31 -7.16 18.04 -5.34
N ASN A 32 -7.44 17.29 -4.28
CA ASN A 32 -8.74 17.28 -3.60
C ASN A 32 -8.60 16.88 -2.12
N GLY A 33 -9.62 17.22 -1.33
CA GLY A 33 -9.66 16.92 0.09
C GLY A 33 -8.72 17.78 0.95
N LYS A 34 -8.46 17.31 2.17
CA LYS A 34 -7.57 17.95 3.14
C LYS A 34 -6.86 16.86 3.97
N PRO A 35 -5.79 16.26 3.43
CA PRO A 35 -5.09 15.18 4.12
C PRO A 35 -4.55 15.63 5.48
N GLY A 36 -4.65 14.75 6.49
CA GLY A 36 -4.12 14.99 7.84
C GLY A 36 -2.68 14.53 8.02
N TYR A 37 -2.16 14.69 9.25
CA TYR A 37 -0.79 14.31 9.59
C TYR A 37 -0.49 12.83 9.33
N ILE A 38 -1.36 11.93 9.84
CA ILE A 38 -1.20 10.49 9.64
C ILE A 38 -1.35 10.13 8.15
N ASN A 39 -2.22 10.81 7.41
CA ASN A 39 -2.36 10.59 5.97
C ASN A 39 -1.05 10.84 5.22
N PHE A 40 -0.30 11.89 5.57
CA PHE A 40 1.01 12.14 4.95
C PHE A 40 2.09 11.15 5.39
N LEU A 41 2.03 10.62 6.63
CA LEU A 41 2.90 9.53 7.05
C LEU A 41 2.66 8.27 6.19
N ASP A 42 1.39 7.90 5.99
CA ASP A 42 1.03 6.79 5.11
C ASP A 42 1.43 7.08 3.65
N ALA A 43 1.10 8.26 3.12
CA ALA A 43 1.36 8.65 1.74
C ALA A 43 2.84 8.59 1.36
N LEU A 44 3.71 9.18 2.18
CA LEU A 44 5.13 9.28 1.85
C LEU A 44 5.86 7.94 2.00
N ASN A 45 5.46 7.08 2.94
CA ASN A 45 6.04 5.72 3.04
C ASN A 45 5.53 4.82 1.91
N SER A 46 4.22 4.86 1.63
CA SER A 46 3.59 4.04 0.59
C SER A 46 4.06 4.42 -0.82
N TRP A 47 4.26 5.71 -1.11
CA TRP A 47 4.85 6.17 -2.37
C TRP A 47 6.24 5.57 -2.62
N GLN A 48 7.11 5.62 -1.61
CA GLN A 48 8.46 5.07 -1.76
C GLN A 48 8.43 3.57 -2.00
N LEU A 49 7.54 2.83 -1.33
CA LEU A 49 7.33 1.40 -1.56
C LEU A 49 6.98 1.14 -3.03
N VAL A 50 5.94 1.77 -3.57
CA VAL A 50 5.49 1.48 -4.95
C VAL A 50 6.49 1.95 -6.00
N ARG A 51 7.21 3.04 -5.74
CA ARG A 51 8.31 3.51 -6.60
C ARG A 51 9.44 2.48 -6.66
N GLU A 52 9.87 1.94 -5.52
CA GLU A 52 10.92 0.91 -5.49
C GLU A 52 10.46 -0.41 -6.12
N LEU A 53 9.20 -0.82 -5.92
CA LEU A 53 8.64 -2.00 -6.60
C LEU A 53 8.65 -1.82 -8.13
N LYS A 54 8.21 -0.66 -8.62
CA LYS A 54 8.22 -0.33 -10.05
C LYS A 54 9.63 -0.40 -10.62
N THR A 55 10.61 0.20 -9.93
CA THR A 55 12.02 0.17 -10.34
C THR A 55 12.59 -1.24 -10.34
N ALA A 56 12.35 -2.02 -9.28
CA ALA A 56 12.95 -3.35 -9.12
C ALA A 56 12.34 -4.42 -10.04
N THR A 57 11.08 -4.23 -10.46
CA THR A 57 10.34 -5.26 -11.23
C THR A 57 9.97 -4.84 -12.65
N GLY A 58 10.00 -3.53 -12.95
CA GLY A 58 9.49 -2.97 -14.22
C GLY A 58 7.97 -2.98 -14.35
N LEU A 59 7.23 -3.48 -13.35
CA LEU A 59 5.78 -3.63 -13.39
C LEU A 59 5.08 -2.50 -12.64
N PRO A 60 3.89 -2.04 -13.11
CA PRO A 60 3.03 -1.18 -12.29
C PRO A 60 2.78 -1.81 -10.93
N ALA A 61 2.83 -1.00 -9.88
CA ALA A 61 2.78 -1.44 -8.50
C ALA A 61 1.79 -0.59 -7.71
N ALA A 62 1.20 -1.20 -6.69
CA ALA A 62 0.30 -0.53 -5.79
C ALA A 62 0.50 -1.02 -4.35
N ALA A 63 0.15 -0.16 -3.40
CA ALA A 63 0.13 -0.50 -1.99
C ALA A 63 -1.13 0.05 -1.31
N SER A 64 -1.57 -0.67 -0.28
CA SER A 64 -2.64 -0.28 0.63
C SER A 64 -2.03 -0.10 2.01
N PHE A 65 -1.98 1.12 2.53
CA PHE A 65 -1.36 1.45 3.81
C PHE A 65 -2.39 1.73 4.90
N LYS A 66 -2.04 1.32 6.12
CA LYS A 66 -2.78 1.66 7.33
C LYS A 66 -1.80 1.79 8.49
N HIS A 67 -1.84 2.91 9.21
CA HIS A 67 -1.00 3.15 10.39
C HIS A 67 0.51 2.98 10.10
N VAL A 68 0.97 3.58 9.00
CA VAL A 68 2.38 3.66 8.59
C VAL A 68 3.00 2.29 8.33
N SER A 69 2.19 1.33 7.87
CA SER A 69 2.60 0.01 7.39
C SER A 69 1.69 -0.44 6.25
N PRO A 70 2.20 -1.24 5.30
CA PRO A 70 1.36 -1.83 4.27
C PRO A 70 0.43 -2.89 4.88
N ALA A 71 -0.89 -2.71 4.70
CA ALA A 71 -1.87 -3.78 4.82
C ALA A 71 -1.66 -4.80 3.69
N GLY A 72 -1.26 -4.32 2.51
CA GLY A 72 -0.73 -5.14 1.43
C GLY A 72 -0.05 -4.32 0.33
N ALA A 73 0.72 -5.03 -0.49
CA ALA A 73 1.40 -4.49 -1.66
C ALA A 73 1.41 -5.51 -2.79
N ALA A 74 1.37 -5.06 -4.04
CA ALA A 74 1.39 -5.92 -5.20
C ALA A 74 2.01 -5.24 -6.42
N VAL A 75 2.50 -6.06 -7.35
CA VAL A 75 2.82 -5.66 -8.72
C VAL A 75 1.75 -6.18 -9.67
N ALA A 76 1.68 -5.60 -10.87
CA ALA A 76 0.70 -5.95 -11.88
C ALA A 76 0.80 -7.43 -12.26
N LYS A 77 -0.32 -8.14 -12.10
CA LYS A 77 -0.53 -9.51 -12.56
C LYS A 77 -2.02 -9.68 -12.78
N GLU A 78 -2.40 -10.25 -13.91
CA GLU A 78 -3.81 -10.53 -14.19
C GLU A 78 -4.43 -11.39 -13.09
N LEU A 79 -5.64 -11.02 -12.65
CA LEU A 79 -6.37 -11.79 -11.64
C LEU A 79 -6.96 -13.03 -12.30
N THR A 80 -6.78 -14.17 -11.64
CA THR A 80 -7.54 -15.40 -11.93
C THR A 80 -9.02 -15.21 -11.61
N ASP A 81 -9.89 -16.10 -12.09
CA ASP A 81 -11.32 -16.05 -11.79
C ASP A 81 -11.60 -16.14 -10.28
N VAL A 82 -10.82 -16.95 -9.56
CA VAL A 82 -10.91 -17.05 -8.10
C VAL A 82 -10.51 -15.74 -7.43
N GLU A 83 -9.40 -15.13 -7.86
CA GLU A 83 -8.96 -13.82 -7.34
C GLU A 83 -10.01 -12.73 -7.61
N ARG A 84 -10.58 -12.71 -8.82
CA ARG A 84 -11.70 -11.81 -9.15
C ARG A 84 -12.88 -12.02 -8.20
N GLN A 85 -13.20 -13.26 -7.84
CA GLN A 85 -14.29 -13.54 -6.91
C GLN A 85 -14.00 -13.08 -5.47
N ILE A 86 -12.82 -13.41 -4.91
CA ILE A 86 -12.48 -13.07 -3.51
C ILE A 86 -12.18 -11.58 -3.30
N TYR A 87 -11.94 -10.82 -4.38
CA TYR A 87 -11.73 -9.37 -4.36
C TYR A 87 -12.94 -8.59 -4.90
N PHE A 88 -14.04 -9.26 -5.20
CA PHE A 88 -15.27 -8.66 -5.73
C PHE A 88 -15.05 -7.84 -6.99
N ALA A 89 -14.28 -8.37 -7.93
CA ALA A 89 -13.89 -7.73 -9.19
C ALA A 89 -14.27 -8.57 -10.43
N GLN A 90 -15.30 -9.42 -10.32
CA GLN A 90 -15.74 -10.31 -11.41
C GLN A 90 -16.12 -9.53 -12.67
N ASP A 91 -16.95 -8.51 -12.52
CA ASP A 91 -17.51 -7.74 -13.64
C ASP A 91 -16.67 -6.51 -14.02
N MET A 92 -15.41 -6.48 -13.59
CA MET A 92 -14.54 -5.31 -13.76
C MET A 92 -13.47 -5.55 -14.82
N GLU A 93 -13.40 -4.65 -15.79
CA GLU A 93 -12.23 -4.53 -16.66
C GLU A 93 -11.10 -3.86 -15.88
N LEU A 94 -9.99 -4.57 -15.71
CA LEU A 94 -8.85 -4.13 -14.91
C LEU A 94 -7.66 -3.89 -15.83
N THR A 95 -7.10 -2.69 -15.74
CA THR A 95 -5.76 -2.38 -16.29
C THR A 95 -4.68 -3.02 -15.41
N PRO A 96 -3.40 -3.05 -15.85
CA PRO A 96 -2.30 -3.52 -15.03
C PRO A 96 -2.21 -2.83 -13.65
N LEU A 97 -2.37 -1.50 -13.59
CA LEU A 97 -2.34 -0.77 -12.33
C LEU A 97 -3.55 -1.09 -11.44
N ALA A 98 -4.75 -1.18 -12.03
CA ALA A 98 -5.96 -1.58 -11.29
C ALA A 98 -5.79 -2.99 -10.71
N SER A 99 -5.22 -3.93 -11.48
CA SER A 99 -4.94 -5.28 -11.00
C SER A 99 -4.01 -5.29 -9.79
N ALA A 100 -2.96 -4.46 -9.81
CA ALA A 100 -2.04 -4.30 -8.68
C ALA A 100 -2.76 -3.75 -7.46
N TYR A 101 -3.60 -2.72 -7.59
CA TYR A 101 -4.31 -2.16 -6.43
C TYR A 101 -5.35 -3.13 -5.85
N VAL A 102 -6.13 -3.80 -6.70
CA VAL A 102 -7.09 -4.83 -6.25
C VAL A 102 -6.38 -5.93 -5.46
N ARG A 103 -5.24 -6.41 -5.95
CA ARG A 103 -4.40 -7.40 -5.24
C ARG A 103 -3.84 -6.84 -3.93
N ALA A 104 -3.26 -5.64 -3.94
CA ALA A 104 -2.67 -5.01 -2.76
C ALA A 104 -3.69 -4.82 -1.63
N ARG A 105 -4.88 -4.30 -1.93
CA ARG A 105 -6.00 -4.20 -0.98
C ARG A 105 -6.53 -5.56 -0.56
N GLY A 106 -6.55 -6.50 -1.51
CA GLY A 106 -7.06 -7.85 -1.33
C GLY A 106 -6.26 -8.72 -0.36
N ALA A 107 -5.01 -8.36 -0.05
CA ALA A 107 -4.17 -9.08 0.90
C ALA A 107 -4.86 -9.23 2.27
N ASP A 108 -5.41 -8.14 2.81
CA ASP A 108 -6.10 -8.10 4.10
C ASP A 108 -7.15 -6.98 4.07
N ARG A 109 -8.38 -7.33 3.68
CA ARG A 109 -9.46 -6.35 3.44
C ARG A 109 -9.86 -5.60 4.70
N LEU A 110 -9.84 -6.27 5.86
CA LEU A 110 -10.14 -5.65 7.15
C LEU A 110 -9.11 -4.59 7.51
N CYS A 111 -7.81 -4.90 7.37
CA CYS A 111 -6.77 -3.91 7.61
C CYS A 111 -6.79 -2.76 6.59
N SER A 112 -7.21 -3.04 5.36
CA SER A 112 -7.37 -2.02 4.31
C SER A 112 -8.63 -1.14 4.46
N TYR A 113 -9.47 -1.34 5.47
CA TYR A 113 -10.62 -0.47 5.71
C TYR A 113 -10.17 0.94 6.08
N GLY A 114 -10.44 1.90 5.19
CA GLY A 114 -9.92 3.26 5.30
C GLY A 114 -8.40 3.32 5.09
N ASP A 115 -7.87 2.56 4.14
CA ASP A 115 -6.47 2.61 3.76
C ASP A 115 -6.06 3.93 3.10
N TRP A 116 -4.77 4.15 2.99
CA TRP A 116 -4.17 5.06 2.03
C TRP A 116 -3.62 4.26 0.85
N ALA A 117 -4.14 4.52 -0.35
CA ALA A 117 -3.66 3.87 -1.57
C ALA A 117 -2.42 4.59 -2.13
N ALA A 118 -1.43 3.84 -2.58
CA ALA A 118 -0.32 4.37 -3.38
C ALA A 118 -0.23 3.65 -4.71
N LEU A 119 0.07 4.41 -5.77
CA LEU A 119 0.13 3.93 -7.15
C LEU A 119 1.45 4.38 -7.78
N SER A 120 2.20 3.47 -8.40
CA SER A 120 3.48 3.81 -9.05
C SER A 120 3.32 4.55 -10.38
N ASP A 121 2.13 4.50 -10.97
CA ASP A 121 1.80 5.03 -12.29
C ASP A 121 0.59 5.96 -12.20
N VAL A 122 0.31 6.69 -13.28
CA VAL A 122 -0.86 7.59 -13.38
C VAL A 122 -2.14 6.82 -13.08
N CYS A 123 -2.96 7.35 -12.17
CA CYS A 123 -4.24 6.75 -11.80
C CYS A 123 -5.21 6.80 -12.98
N ASP A 124 -5.56 5.62 -13.49
CA ASP A 124 -6.53 5.44 -14.56
C ASP A 124 -7.96 5.23 -14.02
N ALA A 125 -8.93 5.33 -14.93
CA ALA A 125 -10.34 5.22 -14.57
C ALA A 125 -10.71 3.83 -14.01
N ALA A 126 -10.03 2.75 -14.43
CA ALA A 126 -10.29 1.41 -13.90
C ALA A 126 -9.89 1.29 -12.42
N THR A 127 -8.70 1.81 -12.08
CA THR A 127 -8.21 1.90 -10.71
C THR A 127 -9.12 2.79 -9.86
N ALA A 128 -9.52 3.95 -10.41
CA ALA A 128 -10.43 4.89 -9.76
C ALA A 128 -11.82 4.27 -9.49
N ARG A 129 -12.38 3.51 -10.43
CA ARG A 129 -13.66 2.80 -10.27
C ARG A 129 -13.61 1.80 -9.13
N PHE A 130 -12.55 1.00 -9.04
CA PHE A 130 -12.41 0.06 -7.92
C PHE A 130 -12.26 0.81 -6.59
N LEU A 131 -11.37 1.80 -6.54
CA LEU A 131 -11.21 2.68 -5.38
C LEU A 131 -12.55 3.28 -4.95
N ALA A 132 -13.39 3.74 -5.87
CA ALA A 132 -14.70 4.36 -5.59
C ALA A 132 -15.65 3.48 -4.80
N LEU A 133 -15.63 2.17 -5.00
CA LEU A 133 -16.47 1.19 -4.30
C LEU A 133 -16.02 0.93 -2.86
N GLU A 134 -14.77 1.24 -2.54
CA GLU A 134 -14.11 0.83 -1.31
C GLU A 134 -14.04 1.95 -0.26
N VAL A 135 -13.99 1.57 1.02
CA VAL A 135 -13.69 2.55 2.08
C VAL A 135 -12.18 2.77 2.13
N SER A 136 -11.76 3.99 1.77
CA SER A 136 -10.37 4.45 1.71
C SER A 136 -10.28 5.90 2.20
N ASP A 137 -9.17 6.28 2.81
CA ASP A 137 -8.86 7.62 3.32
C ASP A 137 -8.24 8.56 2.26
N GLY A 138 -7.57 8.01 1.25
CA GLY A 138 -6.98 8.79 0.17
C GLY A 138 -6.10 7.98 -0.77
N VAL A 139 -5.57 8.65 -1.78
CA VAL A 139 -4.66 8.06 -2.76
C VAL A 139 -3.51 9.02 -3.08
N ILE A 140 -2.30 8.48 -3.22
CA ILE A 140 -1.13 9.16 -3.76
C ILE A 140 -0.66 8.50 -5.07
N ALA A 141 -0.39 9.30 -6.09
CA ALA A 141 0.05 8.84 -7.41
C ALA A 141 0.91 9.91 -8.09
N PRO A 142 1.72 9.57 -9.11
CA PRO A 142 2.49 10.57 -9.87
C PRO A 142 1.62 11.42 -10.81
N GLY A 143 0.34 11.09 -10.94
CA GLY A 143 -0.63 11.81 -11.76
C GLY A 143 -1.98 11.10 -11.80
N TYR A 144 -2.97 11.76 -12.40
CA TYR A 144 -4.33 11.23 -12.54
C TYR A 144 -4.87 11.59 -13.92
N THR A 145 -5.65 10.69 -14.51
CA THR A 145 -6.48 11.03 -15.67
C THR A 145 -7.70 11.86 -15.24
N ASP A 146 -8.22 12.70 -16.14
CA ASP A 146 -9.42 13.51 -15.85
C ASP A 146 -10.63 12.64 -15.47
N GLU A 147 -10.80 11.49 -16.14
CA GLU A 147 -11.84 10.53 -15.82
C GLU A 147 -11.65 9.95 -14.41
N ALA A 148 -10.42 9.59 -14.03
CA ALA A 148 -10.13 9.10 -12.68
C ALA A 148 -10.47 10.14 -11.61
N LEU A 149 -10.07 11.41 -11.79
CA LEU A 149 -10.43 12.49 -10.87
C LEU A 149 -11.94 12.67 -10.76
N SER A 150 -12.66 12.66 -11.89
CA SER A 150 -14.12 12.75 -11.90
C SER A 150 -14.78 11.62 -11.10
N ILE A 151 -14.28 10.39 -11.23
CA ILE A 151 -14.77 9.24 -10.48
C ILE A 151 -14.48 9.39 -8.98
N LEU A 152 -13.23 9.71 -8.61
CA LEU A 152 -12.80 9.81 -7.21
C LEU A 152 -13.52 10.93 -6.45
N LYS A 153 -13.90 12.01 -7.14
CA LYS A 153 -14.69 13.12 -6.58
C LYS A 153 -16.08 12.71 -6.09
N THR A 154 -16.60 11.56 -6.53
CA THR A 154 -17.87 11.02 -6.01
C THR A 154 -17.73 10.43 -4.60
N LYS A 155 -16.51 10.08 -4.18
CA LYS A 155 -16.24 9.50 -2.86
C LYS A 155 -16.33 10.55 -1.76
N ARG A 156 -16.71 10.11 -0.57
CA ARG A 156 -16.74 10.93 0.66
C ARG A 156 -17.43 12.29 0.49
N LYS A 157 -18.52 12.33 -0.29
CA LYS A 157 -19.27 13.57 -0.60
C LYS A 157 -18.36 14.67 -1.18
N GLY A 158 -17.39 14.31 -2.03
CA GLY A 158 -16.43 15.23 -2.63
C GLY A 158 -15.14 15.41 -1.83
N GLY A 159 -15.08 14.97 -0.57
CA GLY A 159 -13.93 15.21 0.32
C GLY A 159 -12.87 14.10 0.33
N PHE A 160 -12.77 13.28 -0.72
CA PHE A 160 -11.73 12.26 -0.81
C PHE A 160 -10.36 12.90 -1.07
N ASN A 161 -9.32 12.37 -0.43
CA ASN A 161 -7.98 12.94 -0.53
C ASN A 161 -7.28 12.41 -1.78
N GLU A 162 -6.89 13.32 -2.67
CA GLU A 162 -6.16 13.01 -3.90
C GLU A 162 -4.85 13.81 -3.87
N VAL A 163 -3.71 13.11 -3.86
CA VAL A 163 -2.38 13.72 -3.75
C VAL A 163 -1.54 13.31 -4.94
N GLU A 164 -1.12 14.28 -5.73
CA GLU A 164 -0.11 14.11 -6.78
C GLU A 164 1.28 14.27 -6.19
N ILE A 165 2.24 13.44 -6.59
CA ILE A 165 3.65 13.53 -6.17
C ILE A 165 4.58 13.62 -7.38
N ASP A 166 5.58 14.49 -7.32
CA ASP A 166 6.64 14.54 -8.33
C ASP A 166 7.45 13.24 -8.29
N PRO A 167 7.41 12.40 -9.34
CA PRO A 167 8.12 11.12 -9.33
C PRO A 167 9.64 11.28 -9.35
N ASN A 168 10.15 12.44 -9.79
CA ASN A 168 11.58 12.71 -9.88
C ASN A 168 12.17 13.25 -8.58
N TYR A 169 11.34 13.54 -7.58
CA TYR A 169 11.82 14.03 -6.30
C TYR A 169 12.70 12.98 -5.58
N VAL A 170 13.88 13.43 -5.17
CA VAL A 170 14.82 12.66 -4.35
C VAL A 170 15.00 13.38 -3.02
N PRO A 171 14.70 12.74 -1.87
CA PRO A 171 14.90 13.36 -0.57
C PRO A 171 16.39 13.51 -0.24
N LYS A 172 16.70 14.43 0.68
CA LYS A 172 18.06 14.57 1.23
C LYS A 172 18.53 13.24 1.84
N PRO A 173 19.85 12.93 1.75
CA PRO A 173 20.42 11.67 2.22
C PRO A 173 20.43 11.54 3.75
N VAL A 174 20.35 12.65 4.48
CA VAL A 174 20.28 12.70 5.94
C VAL A 174 18.85 13.05 6.36
N GLU A 175 18.37 12.42 7.42
CA GLU A 175 17.07 12.73 8.03
C GLU A 175 17.20 12.97 9.54
N HIS A 176 16.27 13.78 10.04
CA HIS A 176 16.18 14.14 11.44
C HIS A 176 14.85 13.70 12.04
N LYS A 177 14.85 13.34 13.32
CA LYS A 177 13.64 13.03 14.07
C LYS A 177 13.77 13.60 15.48
N ASP A 178 12.76 14.33 15.94
CA ASP A 178 12.66 14.71 17.35
C ASP A 178 12.04 13.56 18.17
N VAL A 179 12.71 13.20 19.27
CA VAL A 179 12.17 12.29 20.28
C VAL A 179 12.48 12.89 21.64
N PHE A 180 11.42 13.20 22.40
CA PHE A 180 11.54 13.76 23.75
C PHE A 180 12.36 15.07 23.80
N GLY A 181 12.24 15.92 22.75
CA GLY A 181 12.97 17.18 22.64
C GLY A 181 14.44 17.03 22.25
N ILE A 182 14.88 15.81 21.90
CA ILE A 182 16.22 15.50 21.42
C ILE A 182 16.14 15.20 19.93
N THR A 183 16.98 15.86 19.14
CA THR A 183 17.08 15.61 17.70
C THR A 183 18.02 14.44 17.42
N PHE A 184 17.49 13.40 16.79
CA PHE A 184 18.23 12.27 16.24
C PHE A 184 18.56 12.56 14.78
N GLU A 185 19.77 12.22 14.35
CA GLU A 185 20.24 12.37 12.96
C GLU A 185 20.74 11.02 12.45
N GLN A 186 20.36 10.65 11.23
CA GLN A 186 20.84 9.44 10.58
C GLN A 186 20.85 9.57 9.05
N GLY A 187 21.56 8.68 8.38
CA GLY A 187 21.38 8.46 6.95
C GLY A 187 20.02 7.83 6.66
N ARG A 188 19.32 8.31 5.64
CA ARG A 188 18.11 7.68 5.13
C ARG A 188 18.42 6.28 4.61
N ASN A 189 17.48 5.36 4.78
CA ASN A 189 17.58 4.02 4.19
C ASN A 189 17.41 4.06 2.66
N ASN A 190 18.48 4.43 1.96
CA ASN A 190 18.62 4.41 0.50
C ASN A 190 19.18 3.08 -0.02
N PHE A 191 19.14 2.01 0.80
CA PHE A 191 19.62 0.70 0.38
C PHE A 191 18.76 0.18 -0.78
N GLU A 192 19.39 -0.06 -1.92
CA GLU A 192 18.73 -0.52 -3.13
C GLU A 192 18.40 -2.02 -3.02
N ILE A 193 17.14 -2.39 -3.29
CA ILE A 193 16.70 -3.78 -3.33
C ILE A 193 16.55 -4.20 -4.79
N ASN A 194 17.46 -5.07 -5.25
CA ASN A 194 17.49 -5.61 -6.61
C ASN A 194 17.88 -7.09 -6.61
N GLU A 195 17.84 -7.74 -7.78
CA GLU A 195 18.12 -9.17 -7.91
C GLU A 195 19.53 -9.58 -7.44
N GLY A 196 20.49 -8.64 -7.42
CA GLY A 196 21.84 -8.89 -6.94
C GLY A 196 21.88 -9.36 -5.49
N LEU A 197 20.91 -8.94 -4.66
CA LEU A 197 20.76 -9.37 -3.28
C LEU A 197 20.38 -10.86 -3.14
N LEU A 198 19.86 -11.47 -4.20
CA LEU A 198 19.40 -12.86 -4.22
C LEU A 198 20.46 -13.83 -4.80
N SER A 199 21.70 -13.37 -4.98
CA SER A 199 22.80 -14.15 -5.56
C SER A 199 23.43 -15.14 -4.57
N ASN A 200 23.49 -14.80 -3.28
CA ASN A 200 24.09 -15.64 -2.26
C ASN A 200 23.11 -16.69 -1.69
N ILE A 201 22.84 -17.75 -2.44
CA ILE A 201 21.97 -18.86 -2.02
C ILE A 201 22.79 -19.86 -1.20
N VAL A 202 22.45 -20.05 0.07
CA VAL A 202 23.21 -20.90 1.00
C VAL A 202 22.72 -22.36 1.08
N THR A 203 21.54 -22.67 0.56
CA THR A 203 20.99 -24.04 0.50
C THR A 203 21.69 -24.91 -0.53
N SER A 204 21.57 -26.24 -0.43
CA SER A 204 22.16 -27.17 -1.43
C SER A 204 21.60 -26.97 -2.83
N ASN A 205 20.29 -26.71 -2.95
CA ASN A 205 19.67 -26.29 -4.21
C ASN A 205 19.89 -24.79 -4.44
N LYS A 206 20.50 -24.44 -5.57
CA LYS A 206 20.79 -23.05 -5.97
C LYS A 206 19.78 -22.49 -6.97
N ASP A 207 18.82 -23.30 -7.41
CA ASP A 207 17.80 -22.88 -8.37
C ASP A 207 16.78 -21.99 -7.69
N LEU A 208 16.75 -20.71 -8.09
CA LEU A 208 15.75 -19.74 -7.66
C LEU A 208 14.98 -19.23 -8.89
N PRO A 209 13.76 -19.75 -9.13
CA PRO A 209 12.94 -19.38 -10.29
C PRO A 209 12.63 -17.88 -10.34
N GLN A 210 12.45 -17.34 -11.55
CA GLN A 210 12.18 -15.91 -11.75
C GLN A 210 10.94 -15.39 -11.01
N ALA A 211 9.87 -16.19 -10.95
CA ALA A 211 8.69 -15.85 -10.16
C ALA A 211 9.01 -15.70 -8.66
N ALA A 212 9.86 -16.58 -8.10
CA ALA A 212 10.30 -16.49 -6.71
C ALA A 212 11.23 -15.29 -6.49
N ARG A 213 12.09 -14.93 -7.46
CA ARG A 213 12.92 -13.72 -7.39
C ARG A 213 12.07 -12.47 -7.26
N ARG A 214 11.08 -12.30 -8.15
CA ARG A 214 10.12 -11.18 -8.08
C ARG A 214 9.42 -11.13 -6.73
N ASP A 215 8.91 -12.26 -6.25
CA ASP A 215 8.18 -12.32 -4.98
C ASP A 215 9.10 -12.01 -3.77
N MET A 216 10.37 -12.39 -3.83
CA MET A 216 11.38 -12.03 -2.82
C MET A 216 11.72 -10.53 -2.85
N LEU A 217 11.88 -9.92 -4.03
CA LEU A 217 12.07 -8.47 -4.14
C LEU A 217 10.87 -7.71 -3.57
N LEU A 218 9.65 -8.15 -3.89
CA LEU A 218 8.42 -7.57 -3.36
C LEU A 218 8.38 -7.67 -1.84
N SER A 219 8.73 -8.83 -1.28
CA SER A 219 8.80 -9.04 0.18
C SER A 219 9.79 -8.10 0.84
N LEU A 220 11.03 -8.03 0.32
CA LEU A 220 12.09 -7.19 0.87
C LEU A 220 11.73 -5.70 0.83
N ILE A 221 11.19 -5.21 -0.29
CA ILE A 221 10.76 -3.81 -0.44
C ILE A 221 9.58 -3.52 0.48
N THR A 222 8.60 -4.42 0.59
CA THR A 222 7.49 -4.27 1.53
C THR A 222 7.99 -4.15 2.98
N LEU A 223 8.90 -5.02 3.37
CA LEU A 223 9.47 -5.05 4.73
C LEU A 223 10.28 -3.80 5.05
N LYS A 224 10.97 -3.21 4.06
CA LYS A 224 11.70 -1.94 4.21
C LYS A 224 10.79 -0.79 4.68
N TYR A 225 9.51 -0.81 4.31
CA TYR A 225 8.51 0.22 4.65
C TYR A 225 7.47 -0.26 5.66
N THR A 226 7.73 -1.36 6.38
CA THR A 226 6.86 -1.88 7.43
C THR A 226 7.46 -1.59 8.81
N GLN A 227 6.66 -1.15 9.78
CA GLN A 227 7.15 -0.92 11.15
C GLN A 227 7.76 -2.20 11.73
N SER A 228 8.96 -2.10 12.30
CA SER A 228 9.73 -3.25 12.80
C SER A 228 9.28 -3.76 14.17
N ASN A 229 9.50 -5.05 14.49
CA ASN A 229 9.96 -6.09 13.57
C ASN A 229 8.82 -6.57 12.67
N SER A 230 9.19 -6.95 11.44
CA SER A 230 8.25 -7.32 10.39
C SER A 230 8.61 -8.63 9.69
N VAL A 231 7.60 -9.35 9.21
CA VAL A 231 7.70 -10.58 8.39
C VAL A 231 6.63 -10.51 7.29
N CYS A 232 6.98 -10.92 6.08
CA CYS A 232 6.11 -10.81 4.91
C CYS A 232 6.09 -12.14 4.13
N TYR A 233 4.89 -12.66 3.90
CA TYR A 233 4.62 -13.76 2.98
C TYR A 233 4.09 -13.18 1.67
N VAL A 234 4.67 -13.62 0.57
CA VAL A 234 4.34 -13.18 -0.78
C VAL A 234 4.03 -14.40 -1.63
N LYS A 235 3.05 -14.27 -2.51
CA LYS A 235 2.76 -15.24 -3.53
C LYS A 235 2.27 -14.52 -4.77
N ASP A 236 2.77 -14.92 -5.93
CA ASP A 236 2.22 -14.53 -7.22
C ASP A 236 2.22 -13.00 -7.44
N GLY A 237 3.28 -12.31 -6.99
CA GLY A 237 3.41 -10.86 -7.17
C GLY A 237 2.55 -10.03 -6.23
N MET A 238 2.06 -10.57 -5.11
CA MET A 238 1.42 -9.80 -4.05
C MET A 238 1.74 -10.33 -2.65
N THR A 239 1.71 -9.44 -1.66
CA THR A 239 1.71 -9.84 -0.26
C THR A 239 0.44 -10.63 0.07
N ILE A 240 0.56 -11.72 0.80
CA ILE A 240 -0.56 -12.50 1.32
C ILE A 240 -0.61 -12.53 2.85
N GLY A 241 0.45 -12.08 3.52
CA GLY A 241 0.46 -11.91 4.97
C GLY A 241 1.60 -11.02 5.43
N VAL A 242 1.28 -9.90 6.08
CA VAL A 242 2.26 -8.92 6.59
C VAL A 242 2.11 -8.79 8.10
N GLY A 243 3.18 -9.09 8.82
CA GLY A 243 3.33 -8.79 10.24
C GLY A 243 4.14 -7.53 10.45
N ALA A 244 3.68 -6.65 11.34
CA ALA A 244 4.28 -5.35 11.62
C ALA A 244 4.33 -5.07 13.14
N GLY A 245 5.32 -4.29 13.58
CA GLY A 245 5.42 -3.75 14.94
C GLY A 245 5.62 -4.81 16.03
N GLN A 246 6.07 -6.02 15.68
CA GLN A 246 6.17 -7.11 16.64
C GLN A 246 7.53 -7.11 17.36
N GLN A 247 7.55 -7.58 18.61
CA GLN A 247 8.76 -7.63 19.43
C GLN A 247 9.49 -8.98 19.29
N SER A 248 8.74 -10.08 19.17
CA SER A 248 9.27 -11.44 19.02
C SER A 248 9.27 -11.86 17.56
N ARG A 249 10.43 -12.31 17.05
CA ARG A 249 10.58 -12.76 15.65
C ARG A 249 9.61 -13.89 15.30
N ILE A 250 9.55 -14.93 16.14
CA ILE A 250 8.68 -16.09 15.89
C ILE A 250 7.19 -15.72 16.02
N HIS A 251 6.84 -14.80 16.90
CA HIS A 251 5.46 -14.29 16.96
C HIS A 251 5.10 -13.51 15.71
N CYS A 252 6.03 -12.69 15.19
CA CYS A 252 5.84 -12.00 13.92
C CYS A 252 5.65 -12.98 12.76
N THR A 253 6.47 -14.05 12.69
CA THR A 253 6.30 -15.12 11.69
C THR A 253 4.94 -15.78 11.78
N ARG A 254 4.49 -16.17 12.99
CA ARG A 254 3.17 -16.80 13.19
C ARG A 254 2.02 -15.86 12.84
N LEU A 255 2.13 -14.58 13.19
CA LEU A 255 1.12 -13.57 12.88
C LEU A 255 0.99 -13.36 11.37
N ALA A 256 2.11 -13.16 10.68
CA ALA A 256 2.12 -13.01 9.22
C ALA A 256 1.64 -14.28 8.51
N GLY A 257 2.03 -15.46 9.03
CA GLY A 257 1.57 -16.76 8.54
C GLY A 257 0.06 -16.96 8.70
N SER A 258 -0.51 -16.57 9.85
CA SER A 258 -1.96 -16.68 10.08
C SER A 258 -2.75 -15.80 9.12
N LYS A 259 -2.23 -14.61 8.76
CA LYS A 259 -2.83 -13.78 7.71
C LYS A 259 -2.79 -14.45 6.34
N ALA A 260 -1.67 -15.10 6.01
CA ALA A 260 -1.55 -15.88 4.78
C ALA A 260 -2.53 -17.07 4.74
N ASP A 261 -2.75 -17.74 5.88
CA ASP A 261 -3.75 -18.80 6.01
C ASP A 261 -5.16 -18.26 5.76
N THR A 262 -5.54 -17.12 6.37
CA THR A 262 -6.84 -16.48 6.12
C THR A 262 -6.99 -16.09 4.64
N TRP A 263 -5.98 -15.48 4.03
CA TRP A 263 -5.98 -15.15 2.60
C TRP A 263 -6.19 -16.38 1.71
N TRP A 264 -5.58 -17.50 2.08
CA TRP A 264 -5.74 -18.77 1.35
C TRP A 264 -7.13 -19.37 1.56
N LEU A 265 -7.64 -19.38 2.79
CA LEU A 265 -8.96 -19.93 3.13
C LEU A 265 -10.12 -19.18 2.47
N ARG A 266 -9.96 -17.89 2.18
CA ARG A 266 -10.95 -17.11 1.40
C ARG A 266 -11.25 -17.70 0.01
N GLN A 267 -10.31 -18.48 -0.53
CA GLN A 267 -10.44 -19.14 -1.83
C GLN A 267 -11.13 -20.50 -1.73
N HIS A 268 -11.44 -20.97 -0.52
CA HIS A 268 -12.05 -22.27 -0.31
C HIS A 268 -13.45 -22.32 -0.97
N PRO A 269 -13.82 -23.41 -1.70
CA PRO A 269 -15.09 -23.48 -2.42
C PRO A 269 -16.32 -23.19 -1.55
N LYS A 270 -16.31 -23.59 -0.27
CA LYS A 270 -17.38 -23.25 0.69
C LYS A 270 -17.51 -21.74 0.93
N VAL A 271 -16.38 -21.02 1.03
CA VAL A 271 -16.38 -19.55 1.18
C VAL A 271 -16.86 -18.88 -0.10
N LEU A 272 -16.36 -19.34 -1.26
CA LEU A 272 -16.80 -18.85 -2.57
C LEU A 272 -18.29 -19.08 -2.83
N SER A 273 -18.87 -20.13 -2.24
CA SER A 273 -20.29 -20.47 -2.37
C SER A 273 -21.22 -19.76 -1.38
N LEU A 274 -20.70 -18.91 -0.50
CA LEU A 274 -21.51 -18.17 0.47
C LEU A 274 -22.56 -17.31 -0.25
N ARG A 275 -23.81 -17.43 0.19
CA ARG A 275 -24.94 -16.62 -0.29
C ARG A 275 -25.19 -15.49 0.68
N PHE A 276 -25.17 -14.27 0.18
CA PHE A 276 -25.49 -13.09 0.97
C PHE A 276 -26.88 -12.58 0.62
N VAL A 277 -27.49 -11.87 1.57
CA VAL A 277 -28.75 -11.16 1.32
C VAL A 277 -28.55 -10.03 0.32
N ASP A 278 -29.59 -9.71 -0.45
CA ASP A 278 -29.55 -8.61 -1.41
C ASP A 278 -29.26 -7.27 -0.72
N GLY A 279 -28.45 -6.43 -1.36
CA GLY A 279 -28.10 -5.10 -0.85
C GLY A 279 -27.10 -5.07 0.31
N ILE A 280 -26.54 -6.22 0.74
CA ILE A 280 -25.45 -6.22 1.73
C ILE A 280 -24.28 -5.34 1.25
N ARG A 281 -23.71 -4.53 2.15
CA ARG A 281 -22.58 -3.66 1.77
C ARG A 281 -21.30 -4.47 1.71
N ARG A 282 -20.33 -4.02 0.90
CA ARG A 282 -19.01 -4.67 0.77
C ARG A 282 -18.30 -4.89 2.13
N PRO A 283 -18.20 -3.90 3.03
CA PRO A 283 -17.56 -4.12 4.32
C PRO A 283 -18.28 -5.18 5.17
N ASP A 284 -19.60 -5.27 5.10
CA ASP A 284 -20.35 -6.29 5.86
C ASP A 284 -20.06 -7.70 5.30
N ARG A 285 -19.86 -7.84 3.97
CA ARG A 285 -19.38 -9.08 3.36
C ARG A 285 -17.95 -9.40 3.74
N ASP A 286 -17.09 -8.38 3.85
CA ASP A 286 -15.71 -8.55 4.29
C ASP A 286 -15.66 -9.21 5.67
N ASN A 287 -16.33 -8.59 6.63
CA ASN A 287 -16.41 -9.06 8.02
C ASN A 287 -17.10 -10.43 8.19
N ALA A 288 -17.96 -10.84 7.26
CA ALA A 288 -18.62 -12.15 7.33
C ALA A 288 -17.75 -13.29 6.79
N ILE A 289 -16.79 -12.97 5.91
CA ILE A 289 -15.88 -13.94 5.29
C ILE A 289 -14.61 -14.12 6.12
N ASP A 290 -14.08 -13.02 6.67
CA ASP A 290 -12.85 -12.97 7.46
C ASP A 290 -13.10 -13.35 8.93
#